data_AF-A0A540X1L4-F1
#
_entry.id   AF-A0A540X1L4-F1
#
_cell.length_a   1.000
_cell.length_b   1.000
_cell.length_c   1.000
_cell.angle_alpha   90.00
_cell.angle_beta   90.00
_cell.angle_gamma   90.00
#
_symmetry.space_group_name_H-M   'P 1'
#
loop_
_entity.id
_entity.type
_entity.pdbx_description
1 polymer ?
#
loop_
_entity_poly.entity_id
_entity_poly.type
_entity_poly.pdbx_seq_one_letter_code
_entity_poly.pdbx_strand_id
1 'polypeptide(L)'
;MLVVTCLLVGCSKNVDTRVAGDDDAAIDGASARLEELRARAAQDDLSCQDRCEVANQTCGVAEEQCSLVDRNPDRDDLPPRCAQGREQCSSARDSCASCQNG
;
A
#
# COMPACT_ATOMS: atom_id res chain seq x y z
N MET A 1 10.89 31.64 52.76
CA MET A 1 11.29 32.13 51.43
C MET A 1 11.15 30.95 50.48
N LEU A 2 10.12 30.97 49.63
CA LEU A 2 9.62 29.82 48.86
C LEU A 2 10.35 29.81 47.50
N VAL A 3 11.22 28.84 47.26
CA VAL A 3 11.94 28.69 46.00
C VAL A 3 11.11 27.80 45.08
N VAL A 4 10.45 28.42 44.11
CA VAL A 4 9.71 27.75 43.03
C VAL A 4 10.70 27.44 41.91
N THR A 5 11.14 26.19 41.83
CA THR A 5 11.88 25.66 40.68
C THR A 5 10.89 25.27 39.58
N CYS A 6 10.78 26.09 38.55
CA CYS A 6 10.08 25.77 37.31
C CYS A 6 10.80 24.61 36.59
N LEU A 7 10.26 23.40 36.73
CA LEU A 7 10.56 22.30 35.81
C LEU A 7 9.81 22.57 34.50
N LEU A 8 10.54 23.09 33.50
CA LEU A 8 10.08 23.06 32.11
C LEU A 8 10.02 21.59 31.68
N VAL A 9 8.85 20.98 31.84
CA VAL A 9 8.49 19.74 31.16
C VAL A 9 8.47 20.07 29.67
N GLY A 10 9.60 19.82 29.00
CA GLY A 10 9.66 19.85 27.55
C GLY A 10 8.66 18.83 27.03
N CYS A 11 7.57 19.32 26.43
CA CYS A 11 6.69 18.48 25.64
C CYS A 11 7.57 17.77 24.60
N SER A 12 7.73 16.46 24.75
CA SER A 12 8.19 15.57 23.68
C SER A 12 7.12 15.61 22.59
N LYS A 13 7.17 16.67 21.79
CA LYS A 13 6.53 16.69 20.49
C LYS A 13 7.25 15.60 19.72
N ASN A 14 6.65 14.41 19.68
CA ASN A 14 6.93 13.41 18.66
C ASN A 14 6.72 14.14 17.34
N VAL A 15 7.80 14.72 16.82
CA VAL A 15 7.87 15.14 15.44
C VAL A 15 7.91 13.80 14.74
N ASP A 16 6.80 13.39 14.12
CA ASP A 16 6.84 12.38 13.08
C ASP A 16 7.88 12.86 12.07
N THR A 17 9.11 12.34 12.17
CA THR A 17 10.21 12.67 11.26
C THR A 17 10.01 11.94 9.92
N ARG A 18 8.76 11.67 9.54
CA ARG A 18 8.41 11.12 8.23
C ARG A 18 8.66 12.21 7.22
N VAL A 19 9.81 12.11 6.58
CA VAL A 19 10.20 12.94 5.45
C VAL A 19 9.21 12.63 4.34
N ALA A 20 8.54 13.64 3.77
CA ALA A 20 7.55 13.44 2.71
C ALA A 20 8.04 12.55 1.55
N GLY A 21 9.35 12.52 1.29
CA GLY A 21 9.96 11.63 0.30
C GLY A 21 9.97 10.13 0.64
N ASP A 22 9.76 9.74 1.90
CA ASP A 22 9.66 8.33 2.32
C ASP A 22 8.32 7.72 1.87
N ASP A 23 7.22 8.47 2.00
CA ASP A 23 5.90 8.01 1.58
C ASP A 23 5.78 7.97 0.04
N ASP A 24 6.36 8.95 -0.68
CA ASP A 24 6.43 8.90 -2.16
C ASP A 24 7.21 7.67 -2.63
N ALA A 25 8.37 7.39 -2.02
CA ALA A 25 9.17 6.20 -2.33
C ALA A 25 8.42 4.90 -1.99
N ALA A 26 7.64 4.88 -0.89
CA ALA A 26 6.81 3.74 -0.53
C ALA A 26 5.67 3.52 -1.53
N ILE A 27 5.00 4.58 -2.00
CA ILE A 27 3.94 4.51 -3.01
C ILE A 27 4.49 4.02 -4.35
N ASP A 28 5.65 4.51 -4.77
CA ASP A 28 6.31 4.04 -6.00
C ASP A 28 6.75 2.57 -5.86
N GLY A 29 7.27 2.18 -4.70
CA GLY A 29 7.61 0.79 -4.38
C GLY A 29 6.40 -0.14 -4.44
N ALA A 30 5.26 0.26 -3.87
CA ALA A 30 4.01 -0.50 -3.96
C ALA A 30 3.51 -0.60 -5.41
N SER A 31 3.61 0.48 -6.18
CA SER A 31 3.25 0.50 -7.61
C SER A 31 4.11 -0.48 -8.42
N ALA A 32 5.43 -0.52 -8.18
CA ALA A 32 6.34 -1.44 -8.85
C ALA A 32 6.03 -2.91 -8.50
N ARG A 33 5.70 -3.20 -7.23
CA ARG A 33 5.29 -4.55 -6.80
C ARG A 33 3.97 -4.99 -7.46
N LEU A 34 3.01 -4.10 -7.61
CA LEU A 34 1.76 -4.40 -8.33
C LEU A 34 2.03 -4.76 -9.79
N GLU A 35 2.91 -4.02 -10.46
CA GLU A 35 3.29 -4.33 -11.85
C GLU A 35 4.03 -5.67 -11.95
N GLU A 36 4.92 -5.98 -11.01
CA GLU A 36 5.58 -7.29 -10.94
C GLU A 36 4.57 -8.43 -10.78
N LEU A 37 3.59 -8.28 -9.88
CA LEU A 37 2.54 -9.27 -9.65
C LEU A 37 1.62 -9.41 -10.88
N ARG A 38 1.33 -8.31 -11.58
CA ARG A 38 0.61 -8.33 -12.85
C ARG A 38 1.38 -9.12 -13.91
N ALA A 39 2.69 -8.88 -14.04
CA ALA A 39 3.54 -9.62 -14.97
C ALA A 39 3.62 -11.12 -14.61
N ARG A 40 3.68 -11.45 -13.31
CA ARG A 40 3.60 -12.83 -12.82
C ARG A 40 2.27 -13.46 -13.23
N ALA A 41 1.13 -12.79 -12.95
CA ALA A 41 -0.21 -13.28 -13.29
C ALA A 41 -0.43 -13.55 -14.79
N ALA A 42 0.32 -12.86 -15.67
CA ALA A 42 0.25 -13.02 -17.11
C ALA A 42 0.99 -14.26 -17.65
N GLN A 43 1.63 -15.06 -16.79
CA GLN A 43 2.30 -16.30 -17.21
C GLN A 43 1.25 -17.38 -17.53
N ASP A 44 1.35 -17.97 -18.73
CA ASP A 44 0.36 -18.93 -19.26
C ASP A 44 0.26 -20.22 -18.41
N ASP A 45 1.37 -20.69 -17.84
CA ASP A 45 1.49 -21.96 -17.13
C ASP A 45 1.27 -21.88 -15.60
N LEU A 46 0.70 -20.78 -15.10
CA LEU A 46 0.38 -20.65 -13.68
C LEU A 46 -0.68 -21.66 -13.24
N SER A 47 -0.35 -22.43 -12.19
CA SER A 47 -1.32 -23.30 -11.53
C SER A 47 -2.45 -22.47 -10.90
N CYS A 48 -3.63 -23.05 -10.70
CA CYS A 48 -4.73 -22.32 -10.05
C CYS A 48 -4.37 -21.87 -8.62
N GLN A 49 -3.59 -22.67 -7.90
CA GLN A 49 -3.07 -22.29 -6.58
C GLN A 49 -2.21 -21.02 -6.66
N ASP A 50 -1.27 -20.97 -7.60
CA ASP A 50 -0.39 -19.83 -7.78
C ASP A 50 -1.16 -18.58 -8.23
N ARG A 51 -2.17 -18.73 -9.12
CA ARG A 51 -3.05 -17.62 -9.51
C ARG A 51 -3.76 -17.00 -8.32
N CYS A 52 -4.27 -17.83 -7.41
CA CYS A 52 -4.91 -17.37 -6.19
C CYS A 52 -3.93 -16.76 -5.18
N GLU A 53 -2.71 -17.28 -5.12
CA GLU A 53 -1.65 -16.67 -4.31
C GLU A 53 -1.28 -15.27 -4.82
N VAL A 54 -1.07 -15.13 -6.14
CA VAL A 54 -0.82 -13.84 -6.79
C VAL A 54 -2.00 -12.89 -6.54
N ALA A 55 -3.24 -13.36 -6.62
CA ALA A 55 -4.41 -12.54 -6.30
C ALA A 55 -4.39 -12.00 -4.86
N ASN A 56 -4.06 -12.85 -3.87
CA ASN A 56 -3.94 -12.43 -2.49
C ASN A 56 -2.81 -11.40 -2.29
N GLN A 57 -1.65 -11.63 -2.90
CA GLN A 57 -0.52 -10.70 -2.84
C GLN A 57 -0.87 -9.35 -3.48
N THR A 58 -1.50 -9.35 -4.66
CA THR A 58 -1.93 -8.13 -5.36
C THR A 58 -2.89 -7.31 -4.50
N CYS A 59 -3.86 -7.96 -3.86
CA CYS A 59 -4.78 -7.28 -2.96
C CYS A 59 -4.09 -6.70 -1.72
N GLY A 60 -3.16 -7.44 -1.11
CA GLY A 60 -2.38 -6.92 0.03
C GLY A 60 -1.56 -5.68 -0.32
N VAL A 61 -0.87 -5.69 -1.47
CA VAL A 61 -0.10 -4.52 -1.93
C VAL A 61 -1.01 -3.36 -2.31
N ALA A 62 -2.17 -3.63 -2.93
CA ALA A 62 -3.15 -2.59 -3.23
C ALA A 62 -3.70 -1.91 -1.96
N GLU A 63 -3.97 -2.68 -0.91
CA GLU A 63 -4.40 -2.15 0.39
C GLU A 63 -3.29 -1.34 1.08
N GLU A 64 -2.03 -1.78 1.01
CA GLU A 64 -0.87 -1.02 1.46
C GLU A 64 -0.76 0.31 0.71
N GLN A 65 -0.85 0.29 -0.62
CA GLN A 65 -0.80 1.49 -1.45
C GLN A 65 -1.91 2.47 -1.10
N CYS A 66 -3.16 2.01 -1.00
CA CYS A 66 -4.29 2.86 -0.59
C CYS A 66 -4.08 3.46 0.81
N SER A 67 -3.53 2.68 1.75
CA SER A 67 -3.22 3.18 3.10
C SER A 67 -2.15 4.28 3.09
N LEU A 68 -1.22 4.26 2.12
CA LEU A 68 -0.24 5.34 1.93
C LEU A 68 -0.88 6.57 1.29
N VAL A 69 -1.76 6.38 0.30
CA VAL A 69 -2.53 7.46 -0.34
C VAL A 69 -3.42 8.18 0.69
N ASP A 70 -4.14 7.43 1.53
CA ASP A 70 -5.04 7.99 2.55
C ASP A 70 -4.31 8.86 3.60
N ARG A 71 -3.01 8.62 3.80
CA ARG A 71 -2.16 9.44 4.70
C ARG A 71 -1.70 10.76 4.07
N ASN A 72 -1.88 10.92 2.76
CA ASN A 72 -1.49 12.07 1.97
C ASN A 72 -2.72 12.71 1.27
N PRO A 73 -3.74 13.16 2.03
CA PRO A 73 -5.03 13.61 1.49
C PRO A 73 -4.95 14.94 0.73
N ASP A 74 -3.86 15.69 0.88
CA ASP A 74 -3.58 16.96 0.21
C ASP A 74 -2.98 16.77 -1.20
N ARG A 75 -2.70 15.53 -1.60
CA ARG A 75 -2.07 15.18 -2.88
C ARG A 75 -3.11 14.62 -3.86
N ASP A 76 -3.58 15.47 -4.78
CA ASP A 76 -4.60 15.11 -5.79
C ASP A 76 -4.13 14.09 -6.83
N ASP A 77 -2.82 13.86 -6.97
CA ASP A 77 -2.23 12.91 -7.92
C ASP A 77 -2.24 11.45 -7.42
N LEU A 78 -2.48 11.23 -6.12
CA LEU A 78 -2.41 9.92 -5.47
C LEU A 78 -3.71 9.08 -5.51
N PRO A 79 -4.93 9.64 -5.39
CA PRO A 79 -6.17 8.86 -5.45
C PRO A 79 -6.30 7.91 -6.66
N PRO A 80 -5.91 8.32 -7.89
CA PRO A 80 -5.94 7.42 -9.04
C PRO A 80 -5.01 6.20 -8.91
N ARG A 81 -3.95 6.27 -8.10
CA ARG A 81 -3.04 5.14 -7.87
C ARG A 81 -3.69 4.06 -7.01
N CYS A 82 -4.36 4.46 -5.92
CA CYS A 82 -5.16 3.54 -5.12
C CYS A 82 -6.28 2.88 -5.94
N ALA A 83 -6.99 3.65 -6.77
CA ALA A 83 -8.02 3.10 -7.66
C ALA A 83 -7.47 2.01 -8.58
N GLN A 84 -6.32 2.26 -9.23
CA GLN A 84 -5.64 1.26 -10.06
C GLN A 84 -5.22 0.01 -9.28
N GLY A 85 -4.69 0.15 -8.07
CA GLY A 85 -4.38 -1.00 -7.21
C GLY A 85 -5.61 -1.86 -6.91
N ARG A 86 -6.75 -1.23 -6.60
CA ARG A 86 -8.01 -1.93 -6.33
C ARG A 86 -8.57 -2.64 -7.56
N GLU A 87 -8.48 -2.03 -8.73
CA GLU A 87 -8.87 -2.66 -10.00
C GLU A 87 -8.01 -3.90 -10.32
N GLN A 88 -6.70 -3.82 -10.07
CA GLN A 88 -5.79 -4.96 -10.21
C GLN A 88 -6.13 -6.09 -9.24
N CYS A 89 -6.40 -5.77 -7.97
CA CYS A 89 -6.86 -6.73 -6.99
C CYS A 89 -8.17 -7.42 -7.43
N SER A 90 -9.16 -6.66 -7.91
CA SER A 90 -10.42 -7.23 -8.41
C SER A 90 -10.16 -8.20 -9.57
N SER A 91 -9.38 -7.77 -10.55
CA SER A 91 -9.06 -8.57 -11.75
C SER A 91 -8.32 -9.87 -11.39
N ALA A 92 -7.40 -9.81 -10.43
CA ALA A 92 -6.67 -10.98 -9.95
C ALA A 92 -7.58 -11.95 -9.18
N ARG A 93 -8.49 -11.43 -8.35
CA ARG A 93 -9.52 -12.24 -7.67
C ARG A 93 -10.46 -12.92 -8.65
N ASP A 94 -10.89 -12.22 -9.69
CA ASP A 94 -11.74 -12.77 -10.74
C ASP A 94 -11.01 -13.90 -11.48
N SER A 95 -9.71 -13.74 -11.73
CA SER A 95 -8.87 -14.77 -12.34
C SER A 95 -8.72 -16.02 -11.47
N CYS A 96 -8.53 -15.84 -10.17
CA CYS A 96 -8.52 -16.95 -9.19
C CYS A 96 -9.89 -17.64 -9.11
N ALA A 97 -10.97 -16.88 -9.00
CA ALA A 97 -12.33 -17.43 -8.96
C ALA A 97 -12.65 -18.23 -10.22
N SER A 98 -12.24 -17.73 -11.40
CA SER A 98 -12.42 -18.43 -12.68
C SER A 98 -11.72 -19.80 -12.69
N CYS A 99 -10.47 -19.89 -12.19
CA CYS A 99 -9.76 -21.17 -12.17
C CYS A 99 -10.28 -22.15 -11.11
N GLN A 100 -10.85 -21.68 -10.00
CA GLN A 100 -11.43 -22.55 -8.97
C GLN A 100 -12.76 -23.18 -9.40
N ASN A 101 -13.48 -22.53 -10.32
CA ASN A 101 -14.79 -22.97 -10.79
C ASN A 101 -14.75 -23.72 -12.14
N GLY A 102 -13.59 -23.82 -12.78
CA GLY A 102 -13.37 -24.52 -14.06
C GLY A 102 -12.77 -25.91 -13.87
#